data_AF-A0A3B8P7C4-F1
#
_entry.id   AF-A0A3B8P7C4-F1
#
_cell.length_a   1.000
_cell.length_b   1.000
_cell.length_c   1.000
_cell.angle_alpha   90.00
_cell.angle_beta   90.00
_cell.angle_gamma   90.00
#
_symmetry.space_group_name_H-M   'P 1'
#
loop_
_entity.id
_entity.type
_entity.pdbx_description
1 polymer ?
#
loop_
_entity_poly.entity_id
_entity_poly.type
_entity_poly.pdbx_seq_one_letter_code
_entity_poly.pdbx_strand_id
1 'polypeptide(L)'
;MPPLSQIVQRVIELLKRYPGVIALGGFLSGIGSFILVDRQAGLASWIAILLLVSWVWLMLENTLTRLFTRTFKREIPQPLLRYATQMIHQESLFFVLPFFFITTTWNSGQLVFTGLLGAAGLISIVDPLYYRWLAPRRWLFLALHTLTLFAALLTALPIILHLTTAQSFKLALIIAMALSFPSLISSFPINGWRRGVALVVLTLAVGAGGWLLRSWVPPATLWMTDVAVSTEVIDRQPGDSLKEVPASRIRSG
;
A
#
# COMPACT_ATOMS: atom_id res chain seq x y z
N MET A 1 -11.58 -34.20 -33.43
CA MET A 1 -11.22 -33.28 -32.33
C MET A 1 -12.29 -32.21 -32.25
N PRO A 2 -13.10 -32.13 -31.17
CA PRO A 2 -14.11 -31.07 -31.06
C PRO A 2 -13.41 -29.70 -31.06
N PRO A 3 -13.95 -28.68 -31.75
CA PRO A 3 -13.30 -27.38 -31.85
C PRO A 3 -13.23 -26.73 -30.47
N LEU A 4 -12.07 -26.16 -30.11
CA LEU A 4 -11.80 -25.51 -28.82
C LEU A 4 -12.94 -24.56 -28.37
N SER A 5 -13.65 -23.94 -29.32
CA SER A 5 -14.79 -23.06 -29.07
C SER A 5 -15.96 -23.73 -28.33
N GLN A 6 -16.26 -25.00 -28.60
CA GLN A 6 -17.38 -25.71 -27.97
C GLN A 6 -17.09 -26.10 -26.52
N ILE A 7 -15.84 -26.46 -26.22
CA ILE A 7 -15.40 -26.75 -24.84
C ILE A 7 -15.46 -25.48 -24.00
N VAL A 8 -14.93 -24.37 -24.54
CA VAL A 8 -14.96 -23.06 -23.87
C VAL A 8 -16.39 -22.60 -23.62
N GLN A 9 -17.29 -22.73 -24.60
CA GLN A 9 -18.70 -22.37 -24.43
C GLN A 9 -19.41 -23.22 -23.36
N ARG A 10 -19.19 -24.54 -23.34
CA ARG A 10 -19.74 -25.42 -22.30
C ARG A 10 -19.21 -25.08 -20.92
N VAL A 11 -17.92 -24.75 -20.80
CA VAL A 11 -17.33 -24.32 -19.53
C VAL A 11 -17.97 -23.01 -19.08
N ILE A 12 -18.16 -22.03 -19.97
CA ILE A 12 -18.83 -20.77 -19.64
C ILE A 12 -20.29 -20.98 -19.20
N GLU A 13 -21.04 -21.85 -19.88
CA GLU A 13 -22.42 -22.20 -19.47
C GLU A 13 -22.46 -22.91 -18.12
N LEU A 14 -21.50 -23.82 -17.85
CA LEU A 14 -21.38 -24.50 -16.57
C LEU A 14 -21.04 -23.52 -15.44
N LEU A 15 -20.14 -22.57 -15.71
CA LEU A 15 -19.73 -21.53 -14.77
C LEU A 15 -20.90 -20.57 -14.45
N LYS A 16 -21.73 -20.24 -15.45
CA LYS A 16 -22.96 -19.45 -15.26
C LYS A 16 -24.03 -20.21 -14.47
N ARG A 17 -24.08 -21.53 -14.59
CA ARG A 17 -25.09 -22.38 -13.93
C ARG A 17 -24.84 -22.59 -12.44
N TYR A 18 -23.58 -22.55 -12.00
CA TYR A 18 -23.21 -22.75 -10.59
C TYR A 18 -22.26 -21.67 -10.05
N PRO A 19 -22.69 -20.40 -10.02
CA PRO A 19 -21.86 -19.30 -9.54
C PRO A 19 -21.41 -19.48 -8.08
N GLY A 20 -22.25 -20.13 -7.26
CA GLY A 20 -21.94 -20.42 -5.85
C GLY A 20 -20.79 -21.43 -5.66
N VAL A 21 -20.61 -22.40 -6.57
CA VAL A 21 -19.52 -23.39 -6.49
C VAL A 21 -18.18 -22.74 -6.86
N ILE A 22 -18.18 -21.80 -7.80
CA ILE A 22 -17.01 -20.98 -8.13
C ILE A 22 -16.66 -20.07 -6.96
N ALA A 23 -17.66 -19.42 -6.36
CA ALA A 23 -17.47 -18.58 -5.19
C ALA A 23 -16.91 -19.39 -4.01
N LEU A 24 -17.43 -20.59 -3.76
CA LEU A 24 -16.92 -21.50 -2.73
C LEU A 24 -15.50 -21.99 -3.05
N GLY A 25 -15.21 -22.35 -4.31
CA GLY A 25 -13.87 -22.75 -4.73
C GLY A 25 -12.84 -21.62 -4.62
N GLY A 26 -13.21 -20.39 -5.01
CA GLY A 26 -12.41 -19.19 -4.82
C GLY A 26 -12.22 -18.83 -3.35
N PHE A 27 -13.25 -19.03 -2.52
CA PHE A 27 -13.18 -18.83 -1.07
C PHE A 27 -12.30 -19.86 -0.37
N LEU A 28 -12.45 -21.15 -0.69
CA LEU A 28 -11.60 -22.22 -0.17
C LEU A 28 -10.15 -22.12 -0.68
N SER A 29 -9.96 -21.71 -1.93
CA SER A 29 -8.63 -21.38 -2.46
C SER A 29 -8.06 -20.15 -1.77
N GLY A 30 -8.88 -19.15 -1.44
CA GLY A 30 -8.47 -17.97 -0.68
C GLY A 30 -8.06 -18.32 0.74
N ILE A 31 -8.82 -19.18 1.42
CA ILE A 31 -8.46 -19.74 2.74
C ILE A 31 -7.18 -20.57 2.65
N GLY A 32 -7.06 -21.44 1.65
CA GLY A 32 -5.86 -22.26 1.43
C GLY A 32 -4.62 -21.40 1.17
N SER A 33 -4.74 -20.36 0.35
CA SER A 33 -3.67 -19.37 0.13
C SER A 33 -3.36 -18.58 1.40
N PHE A 34 -4.37 -18.17 2.17
CA PHE A 34 -4.18 -17.46 3.44
C PHE A 34 -3.45 -18.32 4.48
N ILE A 35 -3.83 -19.59 4.61
CA ILE A 35 -3.18 -20.56 5.51
C ILE A 35 -1.75 -20.89 5.04
N LEU A 36 -1.50 -20.94 3.72
CA LEU A 36 -0.14 -21.11 3.19
C LEU A 36 0.73 -19.86 3.38
N VAL A 37 0.09 -18.67 3.39
CA VAL A 37 0.72 -17.37 3.61
C VAL A 37 1.09 -17.13 5.08
N ASP A 38 0.46 -17.85 6.03
CA ASP A 38 0.76 -17.81 7.47
C ASP A 38 2.18 -18.31 7.85
N ARG A 39 3.05 -18.57 6.86
CA ARG A 39 4.44 -18.98 7.05
C ARG A 39 5.49 -18.33 6.13
N GLN A 40 5.21 -17.24 5.41
CA GLN A 40 6.18 -16.77 4.39
C GLN A 40 6.48 -15.26 4.44
N ALA A 41 7.44 -14.89 5.29
CA ALA A 41 8.18 -13.62 5.16
C ALA A 41 8.72 -13.40 3.73
N GLY A 42 9.00 -14.48 2.98
CA GLY A 42 9.45 -14.42 1.58
C GLY A 42 8.41 -13.95 0.56
N LEU A 43 7.11 -14.28 0.72
CA LEU A 43 6.06 -13.83 -0.22
C LEU A 43 5.77 -12.34 -0.08
N ALA A 44 5.75 -11.84 1.16
CA ALA A 44 5.56 -10.43 1.43
C ALA A 44 6.64 -9.57 0.76
N SER A 45 7.90 -10.03 0.76
CA SER A 45 9.00 -9.36 0.05
C SER A 45 8.78 -9.31 -1.46
N TRP A 46 8.38 -10.42 -2.11
CA TRP A 46 8.11 -10.42 -3.54
C TRP A 46 6.94 -9.53 -3.93
N ILE A 47 5.85 -9.55 -3.15
CA ILE A 47 4.70 -8.67 -3.38
C ILE A 47 5.11 -7.20 -3.18
N ALA A 48 5.88 -6.89 -2.13
CA ALA A 48 6.40 -5.54 -1.89
C ALA A 48 7.32 -5.06 -3.04
N ILE A 49 8.16 -5.93 -3.60
CA ILE A 49 8.99 -5.59 -4.76
C ILE A 49 8.12 -5.30 -5.97
N LEU A 50 7.17 -6.18 -6.30
CA LEU A 50 6.24 -5.98 -7.42
C LEU A 50 5.43 -4.69 -7.26
N LEU A 51 5.02 -4.38 -6.02
CA LEU A 51 4.37 -3.13 -5.66
C LEU A 51 5.26 -1.94 -6.04
N LEU A 52 6.50 -1.89 -5.55
CA LEU A 52 7.40 -0.77 -5.83
C LEU A 52 7.75 -0.67 -7.32
N VAL A 53 7.89 -1.80 -8.02
CA VAL A 53 8.09 -1.82 -9.48
C VAL A 53 6.88 -1.20 -10.20
N SER A 54 5.66 -1.49 -9.77
CA SER A 54 4.45 -0.87 -10.35
C SER A 54 4.42 0.64 -10.14
N TRP A 55 4.94 1.13 -9.01
CA TRP A 55 5.09 2.56 -8.75
C TRP A 55 6.16 3.21 -9.62
N VAL A 56 7.31 2.55 -9.80
CA VAL A 56 8.35 3.01 -10.73
C VAL A 56 7.79 3.09 -12.16
N TRP A 57 7.01 2.11 -12.58
CA TRP A 57 6.31 2.15 -13.87
C TRP A 57 5.39 3.37 -13.97
N LEU A 58 4.58 3.64 -12.93
CA LEU A 58 3.68 4.80 -12.88
C LEU A 58 4.45 6.12 -12.99
N MET A 59 5.60 6.24 -12.30
CA MET A 59 6.47 7.42 -12.43
C MET A 59 7.02 7.61 -13.85
N LEU A 60 7.22 6.50 -14.57
CA LEU A 60 7.74 6.48 -15.94
C LEU A 60 6.64 6.44 -17.01
N GLU A 61 5.35 6.48 -16.64
CA GLU A 61 4.21 6.26 -17.53
C GLU A 61 4.29 7.11 -18.80
N ASN A 62 4.56 8.42 -18.66
CA ASN A 62 4.67 9.35 -19.78
C ASN A 62 5.84 8.99 -20.71
N THR A 63 6.98 8.59 -20.16
CA THR A 63 8.18 8.22 -20.92
C THR A 63 7.94 6.91 -21.66
N LEU A 64 7.37 5.92 -20.99
CA LEU A 64 7.08 4.60 -21.53
C LEU A 64 6.00 4.66 -22.62
N THR A 65 4.95 5.46 -22.42
CA THR A 65 3.89 5.66 -23.41
C THR A 65 4.44 6.37 -24.66
N ARG A 66 5.31 7.37 -24.49
CA ARG A 66 5.98 8.04 -25.61
C ARG A 66 6.91 7.09 -26.36
N LEU A 67 7.68 6.27 -25.64
CA LEU A 67 8.56 5.27 -26.24
C LEU A 67 7.75 4.23 -27.03
N PHE A 68 6.69 3.69 -26.43
CA PHE A 68 5.78 2.75 -27.09
C PHE A 68 5.18 3.34 -28.37
N THR A 69 4.71 4.57 -28.31
CA THR A 69 4.14 5.26 -29.48
C THR A 69 5.18 5.44 -30.59
N ARG A 70 6.43 5.77 -30.23
CA ARG A 70 7.54 5.89 -31.20
C ARG A 70 7.93 4.55 -31.82
N THR A 71 8.01 3.48 -31.01
CA THR A 71 8.47 2.16 -31.45
C THR A 71 7.40 1.40 -32.23
N PHE A 72 6.16 1.39 -31.73
CA PHE A 72 5.07 0.58 -32.30
C PHE A 72 4.11 1.39 -33.17
N LYS A 73 4.28 2.71 -33.27
CA LYS A 73 3.40 3.62 -34.03
C LYS A 73 1.93 3.48 -33.66
N ARG A 74 1.64 3.15 -32.39
CA ARG A 74 0.31 3.00 -31.82
C ARG A 74 0.24 3.75 -30.49
N GLU A 75 -0.85 4.47 -30.27
CA GLU A 75 -1.08 5.17 -29.00
C GLU A 75 -1.74 4.24 -27.99
N ILE A 76 -1.31 4.33 -26.73
CA ILE A 76 -1.99 3.63 -25.63
C ILE A 76 -3.23 4.44 -25.26
N PRO A 77 -4.44 3.84 -25.26
CA PRO A 77 -5.66 4.55 -24.92
C PRO A 77 -5.59 5.15 -23.52
N GLN A 78 -5.91 6.44 -23.39
CA GLN A 78 -5.95 7.14 -22.09
C GLN A 78 -6.82 6.45 -21.01
N PRO A 79 -7.97 5.83 -21.33
CA PRO A 79 -8.74 5.07 -20.34
C PRO A 79 -7.97 3.89 -19.75
N LEU A 80 -7.13 3.23 -20.55
CA LEU A 80 -6.32 2.09 -20.10
C LEU A 80 -5.24 2.54 -19.10
N LEU A 81 -4.59 3.68 -19.39
CA LEU A 81 -3.60 4.26 -18.47
C LEU A 81 -4.26 4.62 -17.13
N ARG A 82 -5.40 5.31 -17.16
CA ARG A 82 -6.14 5.67 -15.93
C ARG A 82 -6.58 4.44 -15.13
N TYR A 83 -7.03 3.39 -15.82
CA TYR A 83 -7.37 2.12 -15.18
C TYR A 83 -6.15 1.48 -14.52
N ALA A 84 -5.00 1.44 -15.22
CA ALA A 84 -3.76 0.93 -14.63
C ALA A 84 -3.34 1.76 -13.41
N THR A 85 -3.43 3.09 -13.48
CA THR A 85 -3.16 3.96 -12.34
C THR A 85 -4.10 3.69 -11.16
N GLN A 86 -5.40 3.52 -11.40
CA GLN A 86 -6.37 3.17 -10.35
C GLN A 86 -6.05 1.81 -9.73
N MET A 87 -5.75 0.81 -10.56
CA MET A 87 -5.40 -0.54 -10.12
C MET A 87 -4.16 -0.49 -9.21
N ILE A 88 -3.11 0.24 -9.59
CA ILE A 88 -1.92 0.40 -8.76
C ILE A 88 -2.26 1.04 -7.42
N HIS A 89 -3.09 2.09 -7.39
CA HIS A 89 -3.54 2.69 -6.13
C HIS A 89 -4.33 1.70 -5.27
N GLN A 90 -5.29 0.99 -5.87
CA GLN A 90 -6.15 0.04 -5.17
C GLN A 90 -5.35 -1.12 -4.59
N GLU A 91 -4.54 -1.79 -5.41
CA GLU A 91 -3.69 -2.91 -4.99
C GLU A 91 -2.70 -2.47 -3.90
N SER A 92 -2.12 -1.27 -4.03
CA SER A 92 -1.25 -0.72 -2.98
C SER A 92 -1.99 -0.51 -1.67
N LEU A 93 -3.15 0.13 -1.70
CA LEU A 93 -3.95 0.38 -0.50
C LEU A 93 -4.38 -0.93 0.14
N PHE A 94 -4.85 -1.89 -0.64
CA PHE A 94 -5.36 -3.16 -0.13
C PHE A 94 -4.24 -4.06 0.39
N PHE A 95 -3.05 -3.96 -0.21
CA PHE A 95 -1.87 -4.63 0.31
C PHE A 95 -1.44 -4.06 1.67
N VAL A 96 -1.37 -2.73 1.83
CA VAL A 96 -0.85 -2.12 3.06
C VAL A 96 -1.89 -2.00 4.19
N LEU A 97 -3.18 -1.93 3.87
CA LEU A 97 -4.24 -1.71 4.84
C LEU A 97 -4.26 -2.72 5.99
N PRO A 98 -4.12 -4.04 5.78
CA PRO A 98 -4.05 -5.01 6.86
C PRO A 98 -2.91 -4.73 7.86
N PHE A 99 -1.74 -4.31 7.35
CA PHE A 99 -0.57 -3.99 8.17
C PHE A 99 -0.82 -2.79 9.08
N PHE A 100 -1.39 -1.72 8.52
CA PHE A 100 -1.76 -0.57 9.33
C PHE A 100 -2.90 -0.89 10.28
N PHE A 101 -3.92 -1.64 9.85
CA PHE A 101 -5.06 -2.00 10.67
C PHE A 101 -4.66 -2.75 11.95
N ILE A 102 -3.77 -3.75 11.82
CA ILE A 102 -3.32 -4.58 12.94
C ILE A 102 -2.36 -3.81 13.87
N THR A 103 -1.53 -2.93 13.33
CA THR A 103 -0.56 -2.15 14.12
C THR A 103 -1.11 -0.83 14.68
N THR A 104 -2.36 -0.48 14.34
CA THR A 104 -3.01 0.75 14.79
C THR A 104 -3.38 0.68 16.26
N THR A 105 -2.92 1.65 17.03
CA THR A 105 -3.46 1.94 18.37
C THR A 105 -4.73 2.76 18.23
N TRP A 106 -5.89 2.10 18.34
CA TRP A 106 -7.21 2.69 18.07
C TRP A 106 -7.62 3.85 18.98
N ASN A 107 -7.05 3.94 20.18
CA ASN A 107 -7.28 5.04 21.13
C ASN A 107 -6.26 6.19 20.98
N SER A 108 -5.75 6.43 19.77
CA SER A 108 -4.73 7.45 19.51
C SER A 108 -4.98 8.14 18.15
N GLY A 109 -4.18 9.16 17.83
CA GLY A 109 -4.20 9.81 16.51
C GLY A 109 -3.96 8.86 15.33
N GLN A 110 -3.43 7.66 15.58
CA GLN A 110 -3.23 6.61 14.57
C GLN A 110 -4.52 6.16 13.89
N LEU A 111 -5.66 6.19 14.60
CA LEU A 111 -6.97 5.89 14.01
C LEU A 111 -7.26 6.80 12.81
N VAL A 112 -6.85 8.07 12.85
CA VAL A 112 -7.10 9.02 11.77
C VAL A 112 -6.32 8.61 10.52
N PHE A 113 -5.04 8.27 10.66
CA PHE A 113 -4.22 7.85 9.52
C PHE A 113 -4.76 6.56 8.88
N THR A 114 -5.04 5.55 9.69
CA THR A 114 -5.57 4.26 9.19
C THR A 114 -6.97 4.42 8.62
N GLY A 115 -7.82 5.25 9.22
CA GLY A 115 -9.13 5.62 8.68
C GLY A 115 -9.03 6.34 7.33
N LEU A 116 -8.05 7.24 7.17
CA LEU A 116 -7.77 7.90 5.89
C LEU A 116 -7.35 6.90 4.81
N LEU A 117 -6.49 5.92 5.14
CA LEU A 117 -6.14 4.84 4.21
C LEU A 117 -7.36 3.98 3.85
N GLY A 118 -8.22 3.67 4.83
CA GLY A 118 -9.45 2.91 4.61
C GLY A 118 -10.40 3.65 3.66
N ALA A 119 -10.61 4.95 3.89
CA ALA A 119 -11.39 5.80 3.01
C ALA A 119 -10.79 5.90 1.61
N ALA A 120 -9.46 6.04 1.49
CA ALA A 120 -8.77 6.02 0.20
C ALA A 120 -8.97 4.68 -0.54
N GLY A 121 -8.92 3.56 0.18
CA GLY A 121 -9.18 2.23 -0.36
C GLY A 121 -10.62 2.06 -0.84
N LEU A 122 -11.60 2.58 -0.11
CA LEU A 122 -12.98 2.59 -0.55
C LEU A 122 -13.19 3.48 -1.79
N ILE A 123 -12.54 4.64 -1.84
CA ILE A 123 -12.61 5.53 -3.01
C ILE A 123 -11.96 4.86 -4.23
N SER A 124 -10.87 4.10 -4.06
CA SER A 124 -10.16 3.46 -5.18
C SER A 124 -10.91 2.28 -5.81
N ILE A 125 -11.71 1.52 -5.04
CA ILE A 125 -12.52 0.42 -5.57
C ILE A 125 -13.86 0.87 -6.15
N VAL A 126 -14.39 2.03 -5.73
CA VAL A 126 -15.68 2.53 -6.21
C VAL A 126 -15.49 3.44 -7.43
N ASP A 127 -15.65 2.87 -8.63
CA ASP A 127 -15.41 3.57 -9.91
C ASP A 127 -16.07 4.95 -10.03
N PRO A 128 -17.36 5.16 -9.67
CA PRO A 128 -17.95 6.49 -9.75
C PRO A 128 -17.26 7.51 -8.84
N LEU A 129 -16.80 7.11 -7.65
CA LEU A 129 -16.08 8.00 -6.74
C LEU A 129 -14.69 8.30 -7.28
N TYR A 130 -13.98 7.30 -7.78
CA TYR A 130 -12.65 7.48 -8.34
C TYR A 130 -12.68 8.38 -9.59
N TYR A 131 -13.46 8.00 -10.61
CA TYR A 131 -13.40 8.67 -11.92
C TYR A 131 -14.19 9.96 -12.01
N ARG A 132 -15.31 10.10 -11.30
CA ARG A 132 -16.19 11.28 -11.44
C ARG A 132 -15.93 12.33 -10.36
N TRP A 133 -15.44 11.95 -9.19
CA TRP A 133 -15.26 12.86 -8.07
C TRP A 133 -13.78 13.14 -7.76
N LEU A 134 -12.96 12.10 -7.62
CA LEU A 134 -11.55 12.22 -7.27
C LEU A 134 -10.68 12.66 -8.46
N ALA A 135 -10.66 11.89 -9.55
CA ALA A 135 -9.77 12.07 -10.69
C ALA A 135 -9.88 13.45 -11.39
N PRO A 136 -11.07 14.08 -11.51
CA PRO A 136 -11.17 15.41 -12.11
C PRO A 136 -10.55 16.52 -11.24
N ARG A 137 -10.45 16.29 -9.92
CA ARG A 137 -9.94 17.26 -8.95
C ARG A 137 -8.47 16.97 -8.68
N ARG A 138 -7.59 17.65 -9.43
CA ARG A 138 -6.13 17.43 -9.40
C ARG A 138 -5.53 17.35 -7.98
N TRP A 139 -5.92 18.25 -7.09
CA TRP A 139 -5.38 18.27 -5.72
C TRP A 139 -5.77 17.03 -4.90
N LEU A 140 -7.00 16.52 -5.05
CA LEU A 140 -7.45 15.29 -4.38
C LEU A 140 -6.74 14.07 -4.96
N PHE A 141 -6.60 14.02 -6.29
CA PHE A 141 -5.86 12.97 -6.95
C PHE A 141 -4.41 12.93 -6.48
N LEU A 142 -3.72 14.08 -6.41
CA LEU A 142 -2.36 14.18 -5.87
C LEU A 142 -2.30 13.77 -4.40
N ALA A 143 -3.26 14.21 -3.57
CA ALA A 143 -3.30 13.83 -2.17
C ALA A 143 -3.42 12.31 -1.99
N LEU A 144 -4.34 11.66 -2.72
CA LEU A 144 -4.50 10.20 -2.69
C LEU A 144 -3.26 9.49 -3.23
N HIS A 145 -2.68 9.99 -4.34
CA HIS A 145 -1.48 9.43 -4.95
C HIS A 145 -0.28 9.48 -3.99
N THR A 146 0.01 10.64 -3.41
CA THR A 146 1.11 10.82 -2.45
C THR A 146 0.87 10.03 -1.17
N LEU A 147 -0.36 10.01 -0.63
CA LEU A 147 -0.71 9.21 0.54
C LEU A 147 -0.49 7.72 0.29
N THR A 148 -0.92 7.23 -0.87
CA THR A 148 -0.78 5.81 -1.23
C THR A 148 0.69 5.44 -1.43
N LEU A 149 1.46 6.27 -2.14
CA LEU A 149 2.90 6.08 -2.30
C LEU A 149 3.61 6.04 -0.94
N PHE A 150 3.27 6.98 -0.06
CA PHE A 150 3.85 7.05 1.27
C PHE A 150 3.54 5.79 2.09
N ALA A 151 2.28 5.34 2.11
CA ALA A 151 1.88 4.12 2.82
C ALA A 151 2.51 2.84 2.23
N ALA A 152 2.61 2.78 0.90
CA ALA A 152 3.31 1.72 0.17
C ALA A 152 4.79 1.66 0.57
N LEU A 153 5.50 2.80 0.59
CA LEU A 153 6.90 2.89 1.00
C LEU A 153 7.09 2.52 2.48
N LEU A 154 6.22 3.01 3.37
CA LEU A 154 6.27 2.69 4.80
C LEU A 154 6.20 1.19 5.08
N THR A 155 5.47 0.46 4.25
CA THR A 155 5.31 -0.99 4.37
C THR A 155 6.40 -1.74 3.63
N ALA A 156 6.67 -1.39 2.37
CA ALA A 156 7.56 -2.13 1.49
C ALA A 156 9.05 -1.93 1.81
N LEU A 157 9.48 -0.70 2.11
CA LEU A 157 10.90 -0.42 2.39
C LEU A 157 11.47 -1.26 3.54
N PRO A 158 10.84 -1.34 4.72
CA PRO A 158 11.37 -2.16 5.81
C PRO A 158 11.29 -3.66 5.52
N ILE A 159 10.31 -4.13 4.74
CA ILE A 159 10.24 -5.54 4.32
C ILE A 159 11.43 -5.91 3.42
N ILE A 160 11.77 -5.04 2.47
CA ILE A 160 12.81 -5.31 1.47
C ILE A 160 14.21 -5.01 2.02
N LEU A 161 14.37 -3.87 2.69
CA LEU A 161 15.67 -3.33 3.11
C LEU A 161 15.96 -3.54 4.61
N HIS A 162 15.06 -4.21 5.34
CA HIS A 162 15.23 -4.52 6.78
C HIS A 162 15.46 -3.26 7.64
N LEU A 163 14.79 -2.17 7.28
CA LEU A 163 14.92 -0.88 7.95
C LEU A 163 14.12 -0.81 9.24
N THR A 164 14.60 -0.03 10.21
CA THR A 164 13.81 0.33 11.40
C THR A 164 12.61 1.20 11.02
N THR A 165 11.57 1.22 11.86
CA THR A 165 10.38 2.06 11.66
C THR A 165 10.73 3.54 11.44
N ALA A 166 11.68 4.08 12.22
CA ALA A 166 12.11 5.48 12.09
C ALA A 166 12.83 5.77 10.78
N GLN A 167 13.71 4.85 10.33
CA GLN A 167 14.42 4.97 9.05
C GLN A 167 13.44 4.86 7.87
N SER A 168 12.53 3.87 7.91
CA SER A 168 11.47 3.70 6.92
C SER A 168 10.63 4.97 6.80
N PHE A 169 10.14 5.50 7.93
CA PHE A 169 9.34 6.73 7.93
C PHE A 169 10.06 7.91 7.27
N LYS A 170 11.32 8.13 7.66
CA LYS A 170 12.13 9.23 7.11
C LYS A 170 12.33 9.07 5.60
N LEU A 171 12.68 7.87 5.13
CA LEU A 171 12.88 7.61 3.71
C LEU A 171 11.56 7.69 2.92
N ALA A 172 10.49 7.09 3.43
CA ALA A 172 9.16 7.17 2.80
C ALA A 172 8.71 8.61 2.64
N LEU A 173 8.87 9.45 3.67
CA LEU A 173 8.51 10.87 3.62
C LEU A 173 9.34 11.61 2.57
N ILE A 174 10.67 11.46 2.58
CA ILE A 174 11.57 12.12 1.62
C ILE A 174 11.25 11.68 0.18
N ILE A 175 11.11 10.38 -0.06
CA ILE A 175 10.85 9.82 -1.39
C ILE A 175 9.47 10.26 -1.88
N ALA A 176 8.43 10.17 -1.03
CA ALA A 176 7.08 10.59 -1.42
C ALA A 176 7.04 12.09 -1.75
N MET A 177 7.72 12.94 -0.98
CA MET A 177 7.83 14.36 -1.29
C MET A 177 8.58 14.62 -2.60
N ALA A 178 9.73 13.96 -2.79
CA ALA A 178 10.55 14.11 -3.99
C ALA A 178 9.79 13.70 -5.26
N LEU A 179 9.09 12.56 -5.22
CA LEU A 179 8.33 12.04 -6.35
C LEU A 179 7.01 12.80 -6.59
N SER A 180 6.44 13.43 -5.57
CA SER A 180 5.23 14.26 -5.73
C SER A 180 5.53 15.66 -6.28
N PHE A 181 6.77 16.13 -6.15
CA PHE A 181 7.17 17.48 -6.53
C PHE A 181 7.00 17.79 -8.04
N PRO A 182 7.40 16.92 -8.99
CA PRO A 182 7.12 17.14 -10.42
C PRO A 182 5.62 17.26 -10.73
N SER A 183 4.79 16.48 -10.05
CA SER A 183 3.34 16.48 -10.21
C SER A 183 2.70 17.76 -9.65
N LEU A 184 3.27 18.33 -8.58
CA LEU A 184 2.91 19.65 -8.07
C LEU A 184 3.29 20.76 -9.06
N ILE A 185 4.50 20.72 -9.62
CA ILE A 185 4.95 21.70 -10.64
C ILE A 185 3.99 21.73 -11.83
N SER A 186 3.56 20.57 -12.34
CA SER A 186 2.63 20.53 -13.48
C SER A 186 1.20 20.97 -13.12
N SER A 187 0.85 20.96 -11.84
CA SER A 187 -0.46 21.35 -11.34
C SER A 187 -0.59 22.85 -11.06
N PHE A 188 0.51 23.55 -10.80
CA PHE A 188 0.54 24.97 -10.50
C PHE A 188 1.33 25.75 -11.58
N PRO A 189 0.74 26.72 -12.28
CA PRO A 189 1.45 27.48 -13.31
C PRO A 189 2.55 28.37 -12.67
N ILE A 190 3.81 27.94 -12.84
CA ILE A 190 5.01 28.67 -12.38
C ILE A 190 5.30 29.80 -13.36
N ASN A 191 4.63 30.93 -13.16
CA ASN A 191 4.78 32.10 -14.02
C ASN A 191 5.86 33.09 -13.50
N GLY A 192 6.70 32.67 -12.55
CA GLY A 192 7.78 33.49 -12.00
C GLY A 192 8.43 32.92 -10.74
N TRP A 193 9.61 33.44 -10.39
CA TRP A 193 10.43 33.00 -9.24
C TRP A 193 9.64 32.94 -7.92
N ARG A 194 8.80 33.93 -7.62
CA ARG A 194 7.99 33.96 -6.38
C ARG A 194 7.08 32.74 -6.24
N ARG A 195 6.46 32.30 -7.34
CA ARG A 195 5.62 31.09 -7.34
C ARG A 195 6.46 29.82 -7.22
N GLY A 196 7.66 29.80 -7.81
CA GLY A 196 8.63 28.72 -7.61
C GLY A 196 9.02 28.57 -6.14
N VAL A 197 9.37 29.67 -5.48
CA VAL A 197 9.66 29.69 -4.03
C VAL A 197 8.43 29.26 -3.23
N ALA A 198 7.24 29.77 -3.55
CA ALA A 198 6.02 29.39 -2.85
C ALA A 198 5.74 27.88 -2.95
N LEU A 199 6.02 27.23 -4.08
CA LEU A 199 5.88 25.78 -4.23
C LEU A 199 6.90 25.01 -3.39
N VAL A 200 8.15 25.47 -3.34
CA VAL A 200 9.17 24.85 -2.47
C VAL A 200 8.75 24.98 -1.00
N VAL A 201 8.34 26.17 -0.58
CA VAL A 201 7.86 26.42 0.79
C VAL A 201 6.64 25.56 1.10
N LEU A 202 5.67 25.45 0.19
CA LEU A 202 4.50 24.59 0.36
C LEU A 202 4.90 23.11 0.51
N THR A 203 5.82 22.64 -0.33
CA THR A 203 6.31 21.26 -0.28
C THR A 203 7.00 20.99 1.06
N LEU A 204 7.87 21.90 1.50
CA LEU A 204 8.53 21.81 2.80
C LEU A 204 7.53 21.88 3.96
N ALA A 205 6.49 22.70 3.87
CA ALA A 205 5.44 22.81 4.87
C ALA A 205 4.64 21.51 5.00
N VAL A 206 4.29 20.87 3.88
CA VAL A 206 3.65 19.54 3.87
C VAL A 206 4.57 18.49 4.48
N GLY A 207 5.85 18.50 4.12
CA GLY A 207 6.86 17.60 4.70
C GLY A 207 7.03 17.77 6.20
N ALA A 208 7.13 19.02 6.67
CA ALA A 208 7.20 19.36 8.08
C ALA A 208 5.93 18.91 8.82
N GLY A 209 4.75 19.13 8.23
CA GLY A 209 3.48 18.64 8.75
C GLY A 209 3.47 17.11 8.89
N GLY A 210 3.90 16.39 7.86
CA GLY A 210 4.06 14.94 7.90
C GLY A 210 5.02 14.48 9.00
N TRP A 211 6.15 15.17 9.18
CA TRP A 211 7.11 14.87 10.24
C TRP A 211 6.55 15.11 11.64
N LEU A 212 5.81 16.20 11.86
CA LEU A 212 5.15 16.49 13.13
C LEU A 212 4.05 15.46 13.45
N LEU A 213 3.35 14.98 12.43
CA LEU A 213 2.32 13.95 12.54
C LEU A 213 2.88 12.51 12.56
N ARG A 214 4.19 12.32 12.69
CA ARG A 214 4.81 10.98 12.70
C ARG A 214 4.23 10.04 13.75
N SER A 215 3.82 10.55 14.92
CA SER A 215 3.24 9.74 15.99
C SER A 215 1.83 9.22 15.66
N TRP A 216 1.17 9.83 14.67
CA TRP A 216 -0.13 9.40 14.16
C TRP A 216 0.01 8.35 13.06
N VAL A 217 1.21 7.97 12.65
CA VAL A 217 1.42 6.91 11.67
C VAL A 217 1.74 5.61 12.43
N PRO A 218 0.90 4.55 12.29
CA PRO A 218 1.19 3.26 12.90
C PRO A 218 2.48 2.64 12.33
N PRO A 219 3.20 1.83 13.12
CA PRO A 219 4.41 1.17 12.65
C PRO A 219 4.07 -0.07 11.81
N ALA A 220 3.95 0.08 10.49
CA ALA A 220 3.47 -0.96 9.56
C ALA A 220 4.14 -2.35 9.68
N THR A 221 5.40 -2.43 10.12
CA THR A 221 6.17 -3.68 10.18
C THR A 221 6.52 -4.16 11.60
N LEU A 222 6.09 -3.45 12.65
CA LEU A 222 6.24 -3.97 14.01
C LEU A 222 5.11 -4.95 14.31
N TRP A 223 5.30 -6.20 13.87
CA TRP A 223 4.44 -7.32 14.22
C TRP A 223 5.16 -8.12 15.29
N MET A 224 4.54 -8.22 16.47
CA MET A 224 5.07 -9.01 17.57
C MET A 224 4.82 -10.48 17.25
N THR A 225 5.79 -11.13 16.60
CA THR A 225 5.67 -12.53 16.17
C THR A 225 5.71 -13.50 17.35
N ASP A 226 6.40 -13.12 18.42
CA ASP A 226 6.48 -13.89 19.67
C ASP A 226 6.31 -12.96 20.88
N VAL A 227 5.26 -13.17 21.66
CA VAL A 227 5.11 -12.62 23.01
C VAL A 227 5.46 -13.72 23.99
N ALA A 228 6.71 -13.74 24.44
CA ALA A 228 7.12 -14.58 25.56
C ALA A 228 7.28 -13.70 26.80
N VAL A 229 6.45 -13.93 27.82
CA VAL A 229 6.70 -13.40 29.16
C VAL A 229 7.69 -14.36 29.81
N SER A 230 8.96 -13.98 29.77
CA SER A 230 10.03 -14.72 30.43
C SER A 230 10.71 -13.84 31.46
N THR A 231 11.09 -14.44 32.59
CA THR A 231 11.87 -13.79 33.65
C THR A 231 13.35 -13.72 33.32
N GLU A 232 13.80 -14.40 32.26
CA GLU A 232 15.21 -14.45 31.85
C GLU A 232 15.35 -14.21 30.35
N VAL A 233 16.32 -13.36 30.00
CA VAL A 233 16.74 -13.14 28.61
C VAL A 233 18.19 -13.59 28.51
N ILE A 234 18.42 -14.71 27.82
CA ILE A 234 19.75 -15.26 27.57
C ILE A 234 20.02 -15.15 26.07
N ASP A 235 21.09 -14.46 25.70
CA ASP A 235 21.53 -14.27 24.30
C ASP A 235 20.43 -13.76 23.34
N ARG A 236 19.63 -12.79 23.82
CA ARG A 236 18.50 -12.17 23.10
C ARG A 236 17.36 -13.12 22.72
N GLN A 237 17.30 -14.30 23.32
CA GLN A 237 16.12 -15.16 23.28
C GLN A 237 15.41 -15.10 24.64
N PRO A 238 14.06 -14.96 24.65
CA PRO A 238 13.31 -15.12 25.88
C PRO A 238 13.43 -16.57 26.34
N GLY A 239 13.67 -16.78 27.65
CA GLY A 239 13.53 -18.10 28.28
C GLY A 239 12.08 -18.63 28.20
N ASP A 240 11.80 -19.74 28.89
CA ASP A 240 10.49 -20.41 28.81
C ASP A 240 9.32 -19.46 29.08
N SER A 241 8.33 -19.47 28.18
CA SER A 241 7.14 -18.62 28.28
C SER A 241 6.29 -19.04 29.48
N LEU A 242 6.16 -18.16 30.46
CA LEU A 242 5.36 -18.39 31.66
C LEU A 242 3.89 -18.08 31.37
N LYS A 243 3.03 -19.12 31.38
CA LYS A 243 1.57 -18.97 31.20
C LYS A 243 0.87 -18.39 32.44
N GLU A 244 1.45 -18.57 33.62
CA GLU A 244 0.90 -18.07 34.88
C GLU A 244 2.05 -17.57 35.78
N VAL A 245 1.90 -16.36 36.33
CA VAL A 245 2.84 -15.82 37.32
C VAL A 245 2.18 -15.96 38.70
N PRO A 246 2.61 -16.90 39.55
CA PRO A 246 2.02 -17.06 40.87
C PRO A 246 2.28 -15.83 41.74
N ALA A 247 1.23 -15.34 42.41
CA ALA A 247 1.26 -14.10 43.20
C ALA A 247 2.31 -14.10 44.32
N SER A 248 2.73 -15.27 44.80
CA SER A 248 3.82 -15.41 45.76
C SER A 248 5.16 -14.91 45.23
N ARG A 249 5.39 -14.95 43.91
CA ARG A 249 6.62 -14.48 43.26
C ARG A 249 6.64 -12.98 42.94
N ILE A 250 5.49 -12.32 42.92
CA ILE A 250 5.38 -10.86 42.71
C ILE A 250 5.74 -10.09 43.98
N ARG A 251 5.51 -10.69 45.16
CA ARG A 251 5.76 -10.06 46.46
C ARG A 251 7.21 -10.18 46.96
N SER A 252 8.06 -10.95 46.28
CA SER A 252 9.44 -11.20 46.67
C SER A 252 10.48 -10.48 45.80
N GLY A 253 10.05 -9.56 44.94
CA GLY A 253 10.91 -8.71 44.11
C GLY A 253 10.98 -7.29 44.65
#